data_AF-A0A094MX48-F1
#
_entry.id   AF-A0A094MX48-F1
#
_cell.length_a   1.000
_cell.length_b   1.000
_cell.length_c   1.000
_cell.angle_alpha   90.00
_cell.angle_beta   90.00
_cell.angle_gamma   90.00
#
_symmetry.space_group_name_H-M   'P 1'
#
loop_
_entity.id
_entity.type
_entity.pdbx_description
1 polymer ?
#
loop_
_entity_poly.entity_id
_entity_poly.type
_entity_poly.pdbx_seq_one_letter_code
_entity_poly.pdbx_strand_id
1 'polypeptide(L)'
;RIFEQGKKSVTAPRLISPTSQLAITSSLISVQLLGVFIWFAVDPPNIIIDYDEQKTMNPDQARGVLKCDITDLQIICSLGYSILLMVTCTVYAIKTRGVPENFNEAKPIGFTMYTTCIVWLAFIPIFFGTAQSAEKLYIQTTTLTISMNLSASVALGMLYMPKVYIIIFHPELNVQKRKRSFKAVVTAATMSSRLSHKPSDRPNGEAKTELCENVD
;
A
#
# COMPACT_ATOMS: atom_id res chain seq x y z
N ARG A 1 -1.69 -8.63 -8.28
CA ARG A 1 -0.43 -9.33 -8.69
C ARG A 1 -0.54 -10.84 -8.54
N ILE A 2 -0.95 -11.35 -7.38
CA ILE A 2 -1.11 -12.81 -7.14
C ILE A 2 -2.29 -13.42 -7.91
N PHE A 3 -3.41 -12.70 -8.05
CA PHE A 3 -4.65 -13.24 -8.61
C PHE A 3 -4.75 -13.25 -10.14
N GLU A 4 -4.16 -12.26 -10.82
CA GLU A 4 -4.12 -12.19 -12.29
C GLU A 4 -3.24 -13.30 -12.89
N GLN A 5 -2.12 -13.62 -12.24
CA GLN A 5 -1.21 -14.67 -12.69
C GLN A 5 -1.70 -16.08 -12.35
N GLY A 6 -2.46 -16.25 -11.26
CA GLY A 6 -3.09 -17.54 -10.92
C GLY A 6 -4.16 -17.99 -11.94
N LYS A 7 -4.71 -17.08 -12.75
CA LYS A 7 -5.65 -17.41 -13.83
C LYS A 7 -4.97 -17.77 -15.16
N LYS A 8 -3.69 -17.45 -15.35
CA LYS A 8 -2.97 -17.61 -16.65
C LYS A 8 -1.74 -18.52 -16.60
N SER A 9 -1.18 -18.84 -15.43
CA SER A 9 0.03 -19.67 -15.33
C SER A 9 0.20 -20.34 -13.96
N VAL A 10 0.74 -21.56 -13.97
CA VAL A 10 1.13 -22.34 -12.76
C VAL A 10 2.50 -21.87 -12.21
N THR A 11 3.14 -20.89 -12.86
CA THR A 11 4.43 -20.34 -12.43
C THR A 11 4.22 -19.32 -11.32
N ALA A 12 4.97 -19.44 -10.22
CA ALA A 12 4.95 -18.47 -9.13
C ALA A 12 5.21 -17.05 -9.67
N PRO A 13 4.34 -16.07 -9.40
CA PRO A 13 4.52 -14.67 -9.79
C PRO A 13 5.92 -14.15 -9.47
N ARG A 14 6.64 -13.65 -10.48
CA ARG A 14 7.86 -12.88 -10.24
C ARG A 14 7.52 -11.66 -9.36
N LEU A 15 8.28 -11.48 -8.27
CA LEU A 15 8.19 -10.41 -7.25
C LEU A 15 7.19 -10.62 -6.10
N ILE A 16 7.04 -11.86 -5.58
CA ILE A 16 6.33 -12.15 -4.31
C ILE A 16 7.26 -12.10 -3.07
N SER A 17 8.57 -12.21 -3.27
CA SER A 17 9.53 -12.30 -2.16
C SER A 17 9.45 -11.07 -1.23
N PRO A 18 9.57 -11.24 0.11
CA PRO A 18 9.67 -10.12 1.04
C PRO A 18 10.75 -9.10 0.65
N THR A 19 11.89 -9.58 0.13
CA THR A 19 12.96 -8.72 -0.38
C THR A 19 12.52 -7.89 -1.59
N SER A 20 11.69 -8.44 -2.48
CA SER A 20 11.14 -7.68 -3.60
C SER A 20 10.09 -6.65 -3.17
N GLN A 21 9.29 -6.95 -2.15
CA GLN A 21 8.34 -5.99 -1.58
C GLN A 21 9.07 -4.81 -0.95
N LEU A 22 10.13 -5.08 -0.16
CA LEU A 22 10.97 -4.05 0.42
C LEU A 22 11.67 -3.21 -0.65
N ALA A 23 12.22 -3.83 -1.70
CA ALA A 23 12.88 -3.12 -2.78
C ALA A 23 11.91 -2.18 -3.53
N ILE A 24 10.68 -2.63 -3.80
CA ILE A 24 9.65 -1.79 -4.45
C ILE A 24 9.29 -0.61 -3.55
N THR A 25 8.99 -0.86 -2.27
CA THR A 25 8.65 0.21 -1.31
C THR A 25 9.79 1.21 -1.16
N SER A 26 11.03 0.72 -1.02
CA SER A 26 12.21 1.58 -0.95
C SER A 26 12.34 2.43 -2.21
N SER A 27 12.15 1.85 -3.39
CA SER A 27 12.22 2.59 -4.65
C SER A 27 11.19 3.71 -4.71
N LEU A 28 9.94 3.45 -4.30
CA LEU A 28 8.88 4.46 -4.25
C LEU A 28 9.18 5.60 -3.26
N ILE A 29 9.75 5.29 -2.10
CA ILE A 29 10.14 6.30 -1.10
C ILE A 29 11.33 7.12 -1.63
N SER A 30 12.32 6.47 -2.24
CA SER A 30 13.51 7.13 -2.80
C SER A 30 13.14 8.17 -3.85
N VAL A 31 12.10 7.96 -4.66
CA VAL A 31 11.63 8.97 -5.62
C VAL A 31 11.22 10.27 -4.92
N GLN A 32 10.44 10.20 -3.83
CA GLN A 32 10.05 11.39 -3.07
C GLN A 32 11.28 12.05 -2.43
N LEU A 33 12.16 11.26 -1.81
CA LEU A 33 13.36 11.78 -1.16
C LEU A 33 14.26 12.51 -2.15
N LEU A 34 14.51 11.91 -3.32
CA LEU A 34 15.30 12.54 -4.38
C LEU A 34 14.66 13.85 -4.83
N GLY A 35 13.33 13.90 -5.00
CA GLY A 35 12.62 15.13 -5.33
C GLY A 35 12.83 16.24 -4.29
N VAL A 36 12.74 15.90 -3.00
CA VAL A 36 12.98 16.85 -1.90
C VAL A 36 14.44 17.29 -1.82
N PHE A 37 15.40 16.38 -2.04
CA PHE A 37 16.82 16.73 -2.05
C PHE A 37 17.18 17.65 -3.22
N ILE A 38 16.68 17.34 -4.43
CA ILE A 38 16.87 18.18 -5.61
C ILE A 38 16.27 19.55 -5.36
N TRP A 39 15.07 19.59 -4.79
CA TRP A 39 14.45 20.84 -4.41
C TRP A 39 15.32 21.66 -3.49
N PHE A 40 15.74 21.11 -2.35
CA PHE A 40 16.55 21.84 -1.37
C PHE A 40 17.90 22.28 -1.94
N ALA A 41 18.42 21.59 -2.95
CA ALA A 41 19.63 21.99 -3.66
C ALA A 41 19.39 23.19 -4.60
N VAL A 42 18.21 23.28 -5.23
CA VAL A 42 17.85 24.37 -6.15
C VAL A 42 17.35 25.60 -5.38
N ASP A 43 16.48 25.39 -4.40
CA ASP A 43 15.86 26.41 -3.59
C ASP A 43 15.97 26.03 -2.10
N PRO A 44 17.06 26.43 -1.44
CA PRO A 44 17.28 26.11 -0.04
C PRO A 44 16.24 26.83 0.84
N PRO A 45 15.81 26.20 1.95
CA PRO A 45 14.78 26.77 2.82
C PRO A 45 15.27 28.07 3.46
N ASN A 46 14.57 29.17 3.15
CA ASN A 46 14.80 30.49 3.74
C ASN A 46 13.65 30.88 4.68
N ILE A 47 13.95 31.81 5.58
CA ILE A 47 13.01 32.31 6.58
C ILE A 47 12.77 33.79 6.32
N ILE A 48 11.51 34.21 6.32
CA ILE A 48 11.08 35.60 6.13
C ILE A 48 10.11 36.00 7.24
N ILE A 49 10.15 37.28 7.62
CA ILE A 49 9.23 37.87 8.60
C ILE A 49 8.11 38.56 7.83
N ASP A 50 6.88 38.09 7.99
CA ASP A 50 5.70 38.69 7.40
C ASP A 50 4.96 39.55 8.42
N TYR A 51 4.62 40.77 8.03
CA TYR A 51 3.86 41.71 8.85
C TYR A 51 2.42 41.90 8.34
N ASP A 52 2.08 41.33 7.17
CA ASP A 52 0.78 41.53 6.53
C ASP A 52 -0.30 40.60 7.12
N GLU A 53 0.05 39.38 7.52
CA GLU A 53 -0.91 38.42 8.14
C GLU A 53 -1.47 38.91 9.50
N GLN A 54 -0.72 39.72 10.27
CA GLN A 54 -1.19 40.31 11.54
C GLN A 54 -1.24 41.85 11.51
N LYS A 55 -1.70 42.40 10.39
CA LYS A 55 -1.87 43.85 10.26
C LYS A 55 -2.98 44.36 11.18
N THR A 56 -2.58 44.97 12.29
CA THR A 56 -3.48 45.68 13.21
C THR A 56 -3.79 47.10 12.71
N MET A 57 -4.95 47.64 13.07
CA MET A 57 -5.35 49.03 12.75
C MET A 57 -4.34 50.08 13.28
N ASN A 58 -3.58 49.72 14.32
CA ASN A 58 -2.44 50.50 14.82
C ASN A 58 -1.13 49.91 14.26
N PRO A 59 -0.30 50.69 13.54
CA PRO A 59 0.98 50.23 12.99
C PRO A 59 2.00 49.87 14.09
N ASP A 60 1.92 50.50 15.26
CA ASP A 60 2.83 50.23 16.40
C ASP A 60 2.56 48.89 17.11
N GLN A 61 1.43 48.23 16.80
CA GLN A 61 1.07 46.92 17.34
C GLN A 61 1.22 45.78 16.32
N ALA A 62 1.75 46.07 15.13
CA ALA A 62 1.96 45.07 14.10
C ALA A 62 2.94 44.00 14.59
N ARG A 63 2.48 42.75 14.62
CA ARG A 63 3.32 41.60 14.99
C ARG A 63 3.88 40.96 13.73
N GLY A 64 5.19 40.74 13.71
CA GLY A 64 5.85 39.96 12.67
C GLY A 64 5.65 38.47 12.92
N VAL A 65 5.15 37.75 11.91
CA VAL A 65 5.05 36.29 11.90
C VAL A 65 6.26 35.73 11.15
N LEU A 66 7.01 34.85 11.80
CA LEU A 66 8.12 34.16 11.16
C LEU A 66 7.57 33.02 10.29
N LYS A 67 7.82 33.06 8.98
CA LYS A 67 7.37 32.04 8.03
C LYS A 67 8.51 31.55 7.15
N CYS A 68 8.40 30.32 6.66
CA CYS A 68 9.28 29.83 5.62
C CYS A 68 8.92 30.51 4.29
N ASP A 69 9.92 30.84 3.49
CA ASP A 69 9.73 31.33 2.11
C ASP A 69 9.35 30.16 1.20
N ILE A 70 8.11 29.71 1.33
CA ILE A 70 7.54 28.62 0.54
C ILE A 70 6.31 29.12 -0.20
N THR A 71 6.25 28.81 -1.49
CA THR A 71 5.12 29.19 -2.35
C THR A 71 4.01 28.14 -2.35
N ASP A 72 2.79 28.54 -2.70
CA ASP A 72 1.67 27.60 -2.80
C ASP A 72 1.91 26.53 -3.87
N LEU A 73 2.51 26.91 -5.01
CA LEU A 73 2.91 26.00 -6.08
C LEU A 73 3.88 24.95 -5.57
N GLN A 74 4.86 25.39 -4.78
CA GLN A 74 5.80 24.52 -4.13
C GLN A 74 5.07 23.50 -3.22
N ILE A 75 4.22 23.95 -2.30
CA ILE A 75 3.47 23.03 -1.44
C ILE A 75 2.70 21.99 -2.27
N ILE A 76 2.02 22.43 -3.35
CA ILE A 76 1.28 21.54 -4.25
C ILE A 76 2.22 20.52 -4.93
N CYS A 77 3.37 20.96 -5.46
CA CYS A 77 4.35 20.08 -6.08
C CYS A 77 4.88 19.02 -5.12
N SER A 78 5.18 19.40 -3.87
CA SER A 78 5.64 18.47 -2.83
C SER A 78 4.58 17.43 -2.47
N LEU A 79 3.31 17.85 -2.40
CA LEU A 79 2.18 16.97 -2.10
C LEU A 79 1.75 16.10 -3.30
N GLY A 80 2.07 16.51 -4.54
CA GLY A 80 1.61 15.85 -5.76
C GLY A 80 1.94 14.36 -5.82
N TYR A 81 3.19 13.98 -5.53
CA TYR A 81 3.58 12.57 -5.52
C TYR A 81 2.89 11.78 -4.39
N SER A 82 2.71 12.39 -3.22
CA SER A 82 1.97 11.79 -2.10
C SER A 82 0.51 11.51 -2.50
N ILE A 83 -0.14 12.44 -3.20
CA ILE A 83 -1.50 12.27 -3.73
C ILE A 83 -1.54 11.15 -4.78
N LEU A 84 -0.56 11.09 -5.70
CA LEU A 84 -0.47 10.02 -6.69
C LEU A 84 -0.31 8.63 -6.04
N LEU A 85 0.53 8.52 -5.01
CA LEU A 85 0.67 7.30 -4.23
C LEU A 85 -0.63 6.93 -3.53
N MET A 86 -1.30 7.91 -2.91
CA MET A 86 -2.60 7.72 -2.26
C MET A 86 -3.65 7.17 -3.22
N VAL A 87 -3.81 7.77 -4.40
CA VAL A 87 -4.73 7.29 -5.45
C VAL A 87 -4.37 5.87 -5.89
N THR A 88 -3.09 5.61 -6.14
CA THR A 88 -2.59 4.29 -6.55
C THR A 88 -2.91 3.23 -5.49
N CYS A 89 -2.60 3.50 -4.23
CA CYS A 89 -2.91 2.61 -3.12
C CYS A 89 -4.43 2.37 -2.98
N THR A 90 -5.26 3.38 -3.22
CA THR A 90 -6.72 3.26 -3.20
C THR A 90 -7.23 2.31 -4.27
N VAL A 91 -6.75 2.46 -5.50
CA VAL A 91 -7.11 1.59 -6.63
C VAL A 91 -6.73 0.14 -6.31
N TYR A 92 -5.54 -0.10 -5.75
CA TYR A 92 -5.14 -1.44 -5.34
C TYR A 92 -5.99 -1.98 -4.18
N ALA A 93 -6.33 -1.17 -3.18
CA ALA A 93 -7.18 -1.56 -2.06
C ALA A 93 -8.60 -1.94 -2.52
N ILE A 94 -9.17 -1.22 -3.49
CA ILE A 94 -10.47 -1.58 -4.08
C ILE A 94 -10.35 -2.91 -4.82
N LYS A 95 -9.28 -3.13 -5.57
CA LYS A 95 -9.05 -4.39 -6.28
C LYS A 95 -8.85 -5.60 -5.35
N THR A 96 -8.32 -5.42 -4.14
CA THR A 96 -8.15 -6.51 -3.19
C THR A 96 -9.44 -6.92 -2.49
N ARG A 97 -10.47 -6.05 -2.41
CA ARG A 97 -11.78 -6.40 -1.83
C ARG A 97 -12.46 -7.61 -2.48
N GLY A 98 -12.20 -7.86 -3.77
CA GLY A 98 -12.78 -8.99 -4.51
C GLY A 98 -12.05 -10.33 -4.27
N VAL A 99 -10.97 -10.33 -3.50
CA VAL A 99 -10.24 -11.53 -3.13
C VAL A 99 -10.84 -12.07 -1.83
N PRO A 100 -11.23 -13.37 -1.76
CA PRO A 100 -11.53 -14.02 -0.49
C PRO A 100 -10.23 -14.17 0.31
N GLU A 101 -9.82 -13.09 0.98
CA GLU A 101 -8.65 -13.06 1.84
C GLU A 101 -8.93 -13.79 3.15
N ASN A 102 -7.89 -14.44 3.67
CA ASN A 102 -7.87 -15.09 4.97
C ASN A 102 -8.53 -14.18 6.03
N PHE A 103 -9.61 -14.65 6.64
CA PHE A 103 -10.81 -13.88 7.00
C PHE A 103 -10.70 -12.66 7.94
N ASN A 104 -9.54 -12.27 8.47
CA ASN A 104 -9.42 -11.14 9.41
C ASN A 104 -8.32 -10.11 9.11
N GLU A 105 -7.32 -10.40 8.26
CA GLU A 105 -6.17 -9.48 8.07
C GLU A 105 -6.40 -8.40 7.00
N ALA A 106 -7.24 -8.67 6.00
CA ALA A 106 -7.49 -7.77 4.87
C ALA A 106 -8.40 -6.58 5.19
N LYS A 107 -9.40 -6.81 6.05
CA LYS A 107 -10.42 -5.83 6.44
C LYS A 107 -9.81 -4.57 7.07
N PRO A 108 -8.91 -4.66 8.07
CA PRO A 108 -8.31 -3.46 8.66
C PRO A 108 -7.46 -2.68 7.65
N ILE A 109 -6.76 -3.37 6.73
CA ILE A 109 -5.94 -2.72 5.69
C ILE A 109 -6.81 -1.88 4.75
N GLY A 110 -7.92 -2.44 4.28
CA GLY A 110 -8.88 -1.71 3.45
C GLY A 110 -9.44 -0.50 4.20
N PHE A 111 -9.88 -0.69 5.45
CA PHE A 111 -10.44 0.39 6.27
C PHE A 111 -9.45 1.54 6.48
N THR A 112 -8.20 1.24 6.88
CA THR A 112 -7.12 2.24 6.98
C THR A 112 -7.00 3.04 5.70
N MET A 113 -6.91 2.36 4.55
CA MET A 113 -6.77 3.04 3.26
C MET A 113 -7.95 3.99 2.97
N TYR A 114 -9.20 3.57 3.18
CA TYR A 114 -10.37 4.44 2.92
C TYR A 114 -10.41 5.65 3.85
N THR A 115 -10.17 5.46 5.14
CA THR A 115 -10.17 6.57 6.10
C THR A 115 -9.08 7.57 5.78
N THR A 116 -7.86 7.12 5.48
CA THR A 116 -6.77 8.01 5.05
C THR A 116 -7.16 8.78 3.78
N CYS A 117 -7.79 8.14 2.80
CA CYS A 117 -8.27 8.84 1.60
C CYS A 117 -9.29 9.93 1.91
N ILE A 118 -10.26 9.67 2.79
CA ILE A 118 -11.27 10.65 3.19
C ILE A 118 -10.61 11.89 3.83
N VAL A 119 -9.62 11.67 4.72
CA VAL A 119 -8.87 12.76 5.36
C VAL A 119 -8.16 13.63 4.31
N TRP A 120 -7.49 13.00 3.35
CA TRP A 120 -6.80 13.73 2.27
C TRP A 120 -7.77 14.42 1.30
N LEU A 121 -8.93 13.83 1.01
CA LEU A 121 -9.96 14.47 0.21
C LEU A 121 -10.56 15.69 0.92
N ALA A 122 -10.69 15.66 2.25
CA ALA A 122 -11.13 16.81 3.05
C ALA A 122 -10.06 17.91 3.13
N PHE A 123 -8.77 17.54 3.11
CA PHE A 123 -7.66 18.50 3.09
C PHE A 123 -7.66 19.36 1.82
N ILE A 124 -7.95 18.81 0.65
CA ILE A 124 -7.93 19.54 -0.64
C ILE A 124 -8.79 20.82 -0.63
N PRO A 125 -10.11 20.76 -0.34
CA PRO A 125 -10.94 21.97 -0.34
C PRO A 125 -10.56 22.94 0.76
N ILE A 126 -10.03 22.48 1.90
CA ILE A 126 -9.54 23.36 2.96
C ILE A 126 -8.30 24.11 2.49
N PHE A 127 -7.35 23.41 1.84
CA PHE A 127 -6.12 23.99 1.33
C PHE A 127 -6.38 25.10 0.30
N PHE A 128 -7.26 24.84 -0.68
CA PHE A 128 -7.59 25.82 -1.72
C PHE A 128 -8.59 26.88 -1.25
N GLY A 129 -9.56 26.51 -0.43
CA GLY A 129 -10.59 27.45 0.08
C GLY A 129 -10.04 28.50 1.03
N THR A 130 -8.90 28.23 1.67
CA THR A 130 -8.24 29.16 2.60
C THR A 130 -7.14 29.98 1.93
N ALA A 131 -6.86 29.76 0.64
CA ALA A 131 -5.76 30.43 -0.07
C ALA A 131 -5.90 31.97 -0.14
N GLN A 132 -7.12 32.50 0.03
CA GLN A 132 -7.40 33.95 0.03
C GLN A 132 -7.53 34.56 1.44
N SER A 133 -7.43 33.75 2.50
CA SER A 133 -7.59 34.22 3.88
C SER A 133 -6.30 34.83 4.42
N ALA A 134 -6.42 35.85 5.28
CA ALA A 134 -5.28 36.45 5.99
C ALA A 134 -4.62 35.49 7.01
N GLU A 135 -5.31 34.40 7.36
CA GLU A 135 -4.83 33.33 8.24
C GLU A 135 -4.46 32.05 7.46
N LYS A 136 -4.20 32.17 6.15
CA LYS A 136 -3.98 31.00 5.28
C LYS A 136 -2.85 30.11 5.78
N LEU A 137 -1.75 30.71 6.25
CA LEU A 137 -0.59 29.96 6.72
C LEU A 137 -0.93 29.11 7.94
N TYR A 138 -1.65 29.69 8.91
CA TYR A 138 -2.07 29.00 10.11
C TYR A 138 -3.04 27.86 9.78
N ILE A 139 -4.05 28.12 8.96
CA ILE A 139 -5.07 27.13 8.62
C ILE A 139 -4.48 26.00 7.79
N GLN A 140 -3.67 26.29 6.78
CA GLN A 140 -3.02 25.27 5.95
C GLN A 140 -2.07 24.40 6.77
N THR A 141 -1.21 25.01 7.59
CA THR A 141 -0.24 24.28 8.42
C THR A 141 -0.94 23.40 9.46
N THR A 142 -1.95 23.95 10.14
CA THR A 142 -2.73 23.22 11.15
C THR A 142 -3.48 22.07 10.52
N THR A 143 -4.16 22.30 9.39
CA THR A 143 -4.92 21.27 8.68
C THR A 143 -4.00 20.18 8.15
N LEU A 144 -2.85 20.53 7.55
CA LEU A 144 -1.86 19.56 7.10
C LEU A 144 -1.37 18.69 8.27
N THR A 145 -1.02 19.33 9.39
CA THR A 145 -0.54 18.65 10.61
C THR A 145 -1.59 17.69 11.15
N ILE A 146 -2.84 18.13 11.28
CA ILE A 146 -3.95 17.30 11.76
C ILE A 146 -4.19 16.13 10.80
N SER A 147 -4.23 16.38 9.49
CA SER A 147 -4.42 15.35 8.47
C SER A 147 -3.33 14.27 8.50
N MET A 148 -2.06 14.67 8.66
CA MET A 148 -0.94 13.73 8.78
C MET A 148 -1.02 12.91 10.06
N ASN A 149 -1.27 13.56 11.21
CA ASN A 149 -1.38 12.88 12.51
C ASN A 149 -2.56 11.90 12.55
N LEU A 150 -3.71 12.31 12.02
CA LEU A 150 -4.90 11.47 11.95
C LEU A 150 -4.65 10.27 11.03
N SER A 151 -4.02 10.47 9.87
CA SER A 151 -3.66 9.39 8.95
C SER A 151 -2.72 8.37 9.58
N ALA A 152 -1.69 8.85 10.30
CA ALA A 152 -0.75 7.98 11.00
C ALA A 152 -1.42 7.21 12.14
N SER A 153 -2.27 7.88 12.93
CA SER A 153 -3.01 7.28 14.04
C SER A 153 -4.00 6.20 13.58
N VAL A 154 -4.70 6.45 12.49
CA VAL A 154 -5.62 5.48 11.86
C VAL A 154 -4.86 4.24 11.38
N ALA A 155 -3.72 4.43 10.71
CA ALA A 155 -2.89 3.32 10.27
C ALA A 155 -2.35 2.50 11.45
N LEU A 156 -1.84 3.17 12.48
CA LEU A 156 -1.33 2.50 13.68
C LEU A 156 -2.44 1.74 14.40
N GLY A 157 -3.56 2.40 14.68
CA GLY A 157 -4.70 1.83 15.39
C GLY A 157 -5.27 0.63 14.65
N MET A 158 -5.65 0.81 13.38
CA MET A 158 -6.40 -0.22 12.65
C MET A 158 -5.53 -1.40 12.22
N LEU A 159 -4.25 -1.20 11.90
CA LEU A 159 -3.37 -2.29 11.45
C LEU A 159 -2.70 -3.04 12.61
N TYR A 160 -2.29 -2.33 13.66
CA TYR A 160 -1.46 -2.90 14.72
C TYR A 160 -2.26 -3.26 15.97
N MET A 161 -3.30 -2.49 16.37
CA MET A 161 -4.07 -2.83 17.58
C MET A 161 -4.72 -4.21 17.52
N PRO A 162 -5.33 -4.66 16.40
CA PRO A 162 -5.89 -6.02 16.34
C PRO A 162 -4.82 -7.10 16.58
N LYS A 163 -3.60 -6.89 16.09
CA LYS A 163 -2.48 -7.81 16.27
C LYS A 163 -1.97 -7.80 17.71
N VAL A 164 -1.78 -6.61 18.29
CA VAL A 164 -1.35 -6.44 19.68
C VAL A 164 -2.39 -7.02 20.65
N TYR A 165 -3.68 -6.81 20.38
CA TYR A 165 -4.77 -7.38 21.16
C TYR A 165 -4.73 -8.90 21.19
N ILE A 166 -4.57 -9.56 20.03
CA ILE A 166 -4.46 -11.02 19.96
C ILE A 166 -3.21 -11.51 20.69
N ILE A 167 -2.07 -10.83 20.54
CA ILE A 167 -0.82 -11.24 21.21
C ILE A 167 -0.93 -11.18 22.74
N ILE A 168 -1.60 -10.16 23.29
CA ILE A 168 -1.69 -9.94 24.75
C ILE A 168 -2.84 -10.74 25.37
N PHE A 169 -4.05 -10.70 24.78
CA PHE A 169 -5.27 -11.21 25.39
C PHE A 169 -5.67 -12.60 24.90
N HIS A 170 -5.22 -13.00 23.71
CA HIS A 170 -5.58 -14.28 23.09
C HIS A 170 -4.35 -15.04 22.53
N PRO A 171 -3.34 -15.33 23.36
CA PRO A 171 -2.11 -16.00 22.92
C PRO A 171 -2.37 -17.40 22.32
N GLU A 172 -3.50 -18.04 22.65
CA GLU A 172 -3.95 -19.31 22.07
C GLU A 172 -4.23 -19.22 20.56
N LEU A 173 -4.61 -18.05 20.06
CA LEU A 173 -4.82 -17.78 18.65
C LEU A 173 -3.49 -17.47 17.92
N ASN A 174 -2.42 -17.13 18.65
CA ASN A 174 -1.09 -16.79 18.13
C ASN A 174 -0.19 -18.03 17.91
N VAL A 175 -0.78 -19.19 17.64
CA VAL A 175 -0.02 -20.39 17.30
C VAL A 175 0.49 -20.29 15.87
N GLN A 176 1.82 -20.21 15.68
CA GLN A 176 2.42 -20.41 14.36
C GLN A 176 1.98 -21.79 13.85
N LYS A 177 1.17 -21.84 12.77
CA LYS A 177 0.95 -23.07 12.00
C LYS A 177 2.31 -23.50 11.43
N ARG A 178 3.08 -24.23 12.23
CA ARG A 178 4.42 -24.76 11.93
C ARG A 178 4.40 -25.46 10.57
N LYS A 179 5.12 -24.90 9.60
CA LYS A 179 5.59 -25.46 8.31
C LYS A 179 4.96 -26.81 7.90
N ARG A 180 3.72 -26.82 7.41
CA ARG A 180 3.14 -27.96 6.65
C ARG A 180 3.60 -27.97 5.18
N SER A 181 4.88 -27.71 4.89
CA SER A 181 5.38 -27.68 3.51
C SER A 181 6.63 -28.52 3.26
N PHE A 182 7.48 -28.80 4.26
CA PHE A 182 8.65 -29.65 3.98
C PHE A 182 8.32 -31.15 3.87
N LYS A 183 7.39 -31.68 4.68
CA LYS A 183 6.93 -33.08 4.53
C LYS A 183 6.10 -33.30 3.27
N ALA A 184 5.28 -32.34 2.85
CA ALA A 184 4.48 -32.47 1.62
C ALA A 184 5.36 -32.49 0.36
N VAL A 185 6.42 -31.68 0.33
CA VAL A 185 7.40 -31.66 -0.77
C VAL A 185 8.23 -32.96 -0.81
N VAL A 186 8.68 -33.48 0.34
CA VAL A 186 9.44 -34.74 0.40
C VAL A 186 8.57 -35.95 0.03
N THR A 187 7.31 -36.00 0.47
CA THR A 187 6.37 -37.05 0.06
C THR A 187 6.04 -36.99 -1.43
N ALA A 188 5.89 -35.80 -2.02
CA ALA A 188 5.67 -35.63 -3.45
C ALA A 188 6.91 -36.04 -4.29
N ALA A 189 8.12 -35.70 -3.83
CA ALA A 189 9.36 -36.11 -4.47
C ALA A 189 9.59 -37.64 -4.41
N THR A 190 9.19 -38.28 -3.31
CA THR A 190 9.31 -39.74 -3.12
C THR A 190 8.26 -40.51 -3.93
N MET A 191 7.06 -39.95 -4.13
CA MET A 191 6.04 -40.54 -5.00
C MET A 191 6.41 -40.40 -6.49
N SER A 192 7.06 -39.30 -6.88
CA SER A 192 7.52 -39.09 -8.26
C SER A 192 8.67 -40.04 -8.65
N SER A 193 9.58 -40.39 -7.73
CA SER A 193 10.63 -41.38 -7.99
C SER A 193 10.11 -42.82 -8.08
N ARG A 194 9.01 -43.15 -7.36
CA ARG A 194 8.35 -44.48 -7.43
C ARG A 194 7.59 -44.72 -8.74
N LEU A 195 7.11 -43.66 -9.41
CA LEU A 195 6.44 -43.76 -10.71
C LEU A 195 7.40 -43.87 -11.90
N SER A 196 8.67 -43.48 -11.73
CA SER A 196 9.69 -43.56 -12.79
C SER A 196 10.35 -44.93 -12.92
N HIS A 197 10.02 -45.91 -12.05
CA HIS A 197 10.72 -47.21 -12.01
C HIS A 197 9.82 -48.44 -12.24
N LYS A 198 8.71 -48.28 -12.99
CA LYS A 198 7.91 -49.43 -13.44
C LYS A 198 8.39 -49.87 -14.85
N PRO A 199 9.04 -51.04 -15.00
CA PRO A 199 9.43 -51.53 -16.31
C PRO A 199 8.18 -51.90 -17.12
N SER A 200 8.23 -51.56 -18.41
CA SER A 200 7.22 -51.91 -19.40
C SER A 200 7.44 -53.36 -19.81
N ASP A 201 6.50 -54.24 -19.47
CA ASP A 201 6.31 -55.51 -20.14
C ASP A 201 4.83 -55.60 -20.56
N ARG A 202 4.59 -55.57 -21.87
CA ARG A 202 3.35 -56.01 -22.52
C ARG A 202 3.75 -57.00 -23.61
N PRO A 203 3.15 -58.19 -23.68
CA PRO A 203 3.18 -58.98 -24.89
C PRO A 203 1.96 -58.71 -25.78
N ASN A 204 2.23 -58.89 -27.06
CA ASN A 204 1.37 -59.25 -28.19
C ASN A 204 0.33 -58.26 -28.71
N GLY A 205 0.55 -57.88 -29.97
CA GLY A 205 -0.47 -57.37 -30.88
C GLY A 205 -1.02 -58.48 -31.77
N GLU A 206 -2.24 -58.22 -32.24
CA GLU A 206 -2.98 -58.70 -33.42
C GLU A 206 -4.44 -58.29 -33.11
N ALA A 207 -5.36 -57.94 -34.00
CA ALA A 207 -5.43 -57.46 -35.37
C ALA A 207 -6.96 -57.35 -35.64
N LYS A 208 -7.38 -56.46 -36.55
CA LYS A 208 -8.72 -56.37 -37.19
C LYS A 208 -9.90 -55.85 -36.36
N THR A 209 -10.97 -55.28 -36.91
CA THR A 209 -11.36 -54.52 -38.13
C THR A 209 -12.80 -54.04 -37.80
N GLU A 210 -13.21 -52.91 -38.36
CA GLU A 210 -14.58 -52.35 -38.54
C GLU A 210 -15.82 -53.10 -38.02
N LEU A 211 -16.80 -52.36 -37.46
CA LEU A 211 -18.04 -51.95 -38.15
C LEU A 211 -19.05 -51.39 -37.12
N CYS A 212 -19.68 -50.26 -37.44
CA CYS A 212 -20.95 -49.83 -36.83
C CYS A 212 -22.10 -50.64 -37.45
N GLU A 213 -23.00 -51.24 -36.66
CA GLU A 213 -24.46 -51.04 -36.80
C GLU A 213 -25.25 -51.68 -35.65
N ASN A 214 -26.51 -51.26 -35.58
CA ASN A 214 -27.44 -51.25 -34.45
C ASN A 214 -28.20 -52.58 -34.19
N VAL A 215 -28.82 -52.63 -33.01
CA VAL A 215 -30.21 -53.07 -32.68
C VAL A 215 -30.81 -54.29 -33.42
N ASP A 216 -31.33 -55.19 -32.57
CA ASP A 216 -32.17 -56.39 -32.76
C ASP A 216 -31.49 -57.71 -33.18
#